data_AF-A0A357R5Q9-F1
#
_entry.id   AF-A0A357R5Q9-F1
#
_cell.length_a   1.000
_cell.length_b   1.000
_cell.length_c   1.000
_cell.angle_alpha   90.00
_cell.angle_beta   90.00
_cell.angle_gamma   90.00
#
_symmetry.space_group_name_H-M   'P 1'
#
loop_
_entity.id
_entity.type
_entity.pdbx_description
1 polymer ?
#
loop_
_entity_poly.entity_id
_entity_poly.type
_entity_poly.pdbx_seq_one_letter_code
_entity_poly.pdbx_strand_id
1 'polypeptide(L)'
;MARSRRRRRKDRQVHNEVGGLIMVAFAVLAGASLFSPENVGRIGGFLARLQWTIAGQYALFLPFSMFLWGFRMVFFPNSALFARRAIGSLLIILCVLTAVHIAAADKDYSTETLFNIAKQENKPIAGGGIIGALGALALLKAFGLVGGVVIMVSVAAIGLFLLLNISLKQFVQHLSQFAKSAAKAMVKAMTRLNSALGKMVKSAGTAAEDKPAADPVN
;
A
#
# COMPACT_ATOMS: atom_id res chain seq x y z
N MET A 1 -6.13 -29.64 35.69
CA MET A 1 -5.78 -29.29 34.28
C MET A 1 -5.88 -27.79 33.93
N ALA A 2 -6.74 -26.98 34.56
CA ALA A 2 -6.88 -25.55 34.21
C ALA A 2 -5.66 -24.66 34.59
N ARG A 3 -4.99 -24.92 35.72
CA ARG A 3 -3.79 -24.17 36.17
C ARG A 3 -2.59 -24.32 35.22
N SER A 4 -2.36 -25.52 34.65
CA SER A 4 -1.26 -25.76 33.71
C SER A 4 -1.50 -25.07 32.35
N ARG A 5 -2.76 -25.01 31.88
CA ARG A 5 -3.15 -24.24 30.68
C ARG A 5 -2.97 -22.73 30.87
N ARG A 6 -3.28 -22.19 32.06
CA ARG A 6 -3.13 -20.76 32.36
C ARG A 6 -1.65 -20.33 32.44
N ARG A 7 -0.77 -21.15 33.05
CA ARG A 7 0.69 -20.91 33.04
C ARG A 7 1.25 -20.93 31.62
N ARG A 8 0.95 -21.97 30.82
CA ARG A 8 1.39 -22.06 29.41
C ARG A 8 0.95 -20.87 28.55
N ARG A 9 -0.25 -20.32 28.78
CA ARG A 9 -0.71 -19.10 28.07
C ARG A 9 0.07 -17.85 28.48
N LYS A 10 0.39 -17.70 29.77
CA LYS A 10 1.19 -16.58 30.29
C LYS A 10 2.63 -16.65 29.76
N ASP A 11 3.24 -17.82 29.76
CA ASP A 11 4.61 -18.01 29.24
C ASP A 11 4.69 -17.72 27.73
N ARG A 12 3.68 -18.17 26.96
CA ARG A 12 3.58 -17.88 25.52
C ARG A 12 3.35 -16.39 25.24
N GLN A 13 2.61 -15.71 26.11
CA GLN A 13 2.40 -14.27 26.02
C GLN A 13 3.73 -13.51 26.21
N VAL A 14 4.47 -13.81 27.28
CA VAL A 14 5.78 -13.19 27.54
C VAL A 14 6.76 -13.45 26.39
N HIS A 15 6.79 -14.67 25.85
CA HIS A 15 7.64 -15.00 24.70
C HIS A 15 7.29 -14.15 23.46
N ASN A 16 6.00 -13.95 23.19
CA ASN A 16 5.55 -13.15 22.06
C ASN A 16 5.80 -11.65 22.25
N GLU A 17 5.70 -11.15 23.49
CA GLU A 17 6.05 -9.76 23.84
C GLU A 17 7.54 -9.50 23.62
N VAL A 18 8.41 -10.39 24.11
CA VAL A 18 9.87 -10.30 23.90
C VAL A 18 10.23 -10.42 22.43
N GLY A 19 9.66 -11.38 21.71
CA GLY A 19 9.85 -11.53 20.27
C GLY A 19 9.41 -10.29 19.48
N GLY A 20 8.28 -9.70 19.87
CA GLY A 20 7.78 -8.45 19.29
C GLY A 20 8.73 -7.28 19.54
N LEU A 21 9.28 -7.15 20.75
CA LEU A 21 10.23 -6.08 21.09
C LEU A 21 11.54 -6.22 20.31
N ILE A 22 12.07 -7.44 20.19
CA ILE A 22 13.26 -7.74 19.37
C ILE A 22 13.00 -7.37 17.91
N MET A 23 11.82 -7.72 17.39
CA MET A 23 11.42 -7.38 16.02
C MET A 23 11.32 -5.85 15.80
N VAL A 24 10.77 -5.11 16.76
CA VAL A 24 10.72 -3.63 16.73
C VAL A 24 12.12 -3.04 16.75
N ALA A 25 13.00 -3.51 17.63
CA ALA A 25 14.37 -3.04 17.72
C ALA A 25 15.13 -3.26 16.39
N PHE A 26 14.97 -4.45 15.79
CA PHE A 26 15.54 -4.75 14.49
C PHE A 26 14.95 -3.90 13.37
N ALA A 27 13.64 -3.62 13.40
CA ALA A 27 12.99 -2.75 12.43
C ALA A 27 13.54 -1.30 12.49
N VAL A 28 13.77 -0.78 13.69
CA VAL A 28 14.39 0.54 13.89
C VAL A 28 15.83 0.53 13.37
N LEU A 29 16.61 -0.51 13.68
CA LEU A 29 17.97 -0.67 13.17
C LEU A 29 18.00 -0.72 11.63
N ALA A 30 17.10 -1.48 11.02
CA ALA A 30 16.95 -1.60 9.56
C ALA A 30 16.43 -0.31 8.90
N GLY A 31 15.66 0.50 9.64
CA GLY A 31 15.30 1.85 9.20
C GLY A 31 16.51 2.77 9.23
N ALA A 32 17.20 2.84 10.38
CA ALA A 32 18.39 3.66 10.56
C ALA A 32 19.49 3.33 9.55
N SER A 33 19.65 2.04 9.20
CA SER A 33 20.63 1.63 8.18
C SER A 33 20.34 2.18 6.79
N LEU A 34 19.08 2.40 6.43
CA LEU A 34 18.74 3.01 5.13
C LEU A 34 19.05 4.50 5.07
N PHE A 35 18.88 5.21 6.19
CA PHE A 35 19.07 6.67 6.24
C PHE A 35 20.50 7.09 6.53
N SER A 36 21.22 6.33 7.38
CA SER A 36 22.60 6.63 7.76
C SER A 36 23.41 5.35 7.97
N PRO A 37 23.72 4.61 6.89
CA PRO A 37 24.44 3.34 6.97
C PRO A 37 25.77 3.45 7.71
N GLU A 38 26.52 4.54 7.48
CA GLU A 38 27.80 4.84 8.12
C GLU A 38 27.69 5.08 9.63
N ASN A 39 26.62 5.74 10.09
CA ASN A 39 26.38 6.02 11.51
C ASN A 39 25.96 4.77 12.30
N VAL A 40 25.33 3.80 11.63
CA VAL A 40 25.00 2.49 12.21
C VAL A 40 26.21 1.54 12.21
N GLY A 41 27.23 1.82 11.39
CA GLY A 41 28.46 1.04 11.26
C GLY A 41 28.37 -0.07 10.19
N ARG A 42 29.32 -1.01 10.21
CA ARG A 42 29.43 -2.06 9.16
C ARG A 42 28.16 -2.87 8.97
N ILE A 43 27.46 -3.17 10.08
CA ILE A 43 26.18 -3.89 10.04
C ILE A 43 25.12 -3.06 9.32
N GLY A 44 25.08 -1.75 9.56
CA GLY A 44 24.16 -0.84 8.86
C GLY A 44 24.39 -0.82 7.35
N GLY A 45 25.63 -0.68 6.91
CA GLY A 45 25.97 -0.76 5.49
C GLY A 45 25.55 -2.07 4.83
N PHE A 46 25.69 -3.20 5.55
CA PHE A 46 25.22 -4.50 5.07
C PHE A 46 23.69 -4.60 5.01
N LEU A 47 22.98 -4.18 6.07
CA LEU A 47 21.51 -4.18 6.12
C LEU A 47 20.91 -3.31 5.01
N ALA A 48 21.45 -2.10 4.83
CA ALA A 48 21.01 -1.19 3.79
C ALA A 48 21.12 -1.84 2.41
N ARG A 49 22.30 -2.38 2.07
CA ARG A 49 22.50 -3.10 0.80
C ARG A 49 21.52 -4.25 0.64
N LEU A 50 21.34 -5.08 1.68
CA LEU A 50 20.39 -6.19 1.64
C LEU A 50 18.96 -5.71 1.34
N GLN A 51 18.49 -4.66 2.01
CA GLN A 51 17.17 -4.10 1.81
C GLN A 51 16.99 -3.52 0.40
N TRP A 52 17.97 -2.75 -0.10
CA TRP A 52 17.97 -2.21 -1.46
C TRP A 52 18.01 -3.30 -2.52
N THR A 53 18.79 -4.37 -2.32
CA THR A 53 18.85 -5.50 -3.24
C THR A 53 17.53 -6.25 -3.32
N ILE A 54 16.89 -6.48 -2.17
CA ILE A 54 15.65 -7.26 -2.09
C ILE A 54 14.46 -6.48 -2.67
N ALA A 55 14.30 -5.21 -2.29
CA ALA A 55 13.08 -4.44 -2.50
C ALA A 55 13.26 -3.19 -3.38
N GLY A 56 14.47 -2.93 -3.88
CA GLY A 56 14.75 -1.80 -4.75
C GLY A 56 14.35 -0.48 -4.09
N GLN A 57 13.68 0.39 -4.84
CA GLN A 57 13.31 1.73 -4.36
C GLN A 57 12.37 1.70 -3.14
N TYR A 58 11.72 0.57 -2.87
CA TYR A 58 10.80 0.37 -1.74
C TYR A 58 11.46 -0.32 -0.55
N ALA A 59 12.79 -0.28 -0.45
CA ALA A 59 13.54 -0.82 0.68
C ALA A 59 13.01 -0.34 2.05
N LEU A 60 12.51 0.89 2.15
CA LEU A 60 11.91 1.45 3.38
C LEU A 60 10.62 0.74 3.81
N PHE A 61 9.93 0.07 2.88
CA PHE A 61 8.71 -0.68 3.20
C PHE A 61 8.98 -1.90 4.09
N LEU A 62 10.17 -2.49 4.00
CA LEU A 62 10.59 -3.64 4.82
C LEU A 62 10.65 -3.27 6.33
N PRO A 63 11.46 -2.30 6.77
CA PRO A 63 11.53 -1.93 8.19
C PRO A 63 10.19 -1.40 8.70
N PHE A 64 9.43 -0.66 7.87
CA PHE A 64 8.09 -0.21 8.25
C PHE A 64 7.13 -1.39 8.53
N SER A 65 7.12 -2.39 7.65
CA SER A 65 6.32 -3.61 7.85
C SER A 65 6.78 -4.37 9.09
N MET A 66 8.10 -4.59 9.26
CA MET A 66 8.65 -5.26 10.46
C MET A 66 8.27 -4.53 11.75
N PHE A 67 8.29 -3.20 11.75
CA PHE A 67 7.90 -2.39 12.89
C PHE A 67 6.42 -2.61 13.25
N LEU A 68 5.52 -2.55 12.27
CA LEU A 68 4.10 -2.73 12.49
C LEU A 68 3.77 -4.15 13.00
N TRP A 69 4.46 -5.15 12.47
CA TRP A 69 4.35 -6.55 12.89
C TRP A 69 4.90 -6.78 14.31
N GLY A 70 6.07 -6.23 14.62
CA GLY A 70 6.67 -6.30 15.95
C GLY A 70 5.80 -5.61 17.00
N PHE A 71 5.34 -4.39 16.71
CA PHE A 71 4.40 -3.65 17.56
C PHE A 71 3.15 -4.48 17.82
N ARG A 72 2.57 -5.08 16.78
CA ARG A 72 1.37 -5.92 16.93
C ARG A 72 1.63 -7.17 17.79
N MET A 73 2.81 -7.78 17.75
CA MET A 73 3.17 -8.90 18.63
C MET A 73 3.23 -8.48 20.10
N VAL A 74 3.77 -7.31 20.40
CA VAL A 74 3.87 -6.77 21.77
C VAL A 74 2.48 -6.54 22.37
N PHE A 75 1.60 -5.82 21.66
CA PHE A 75 0.32 -5.40 22.23
C PHE A 75 -0.79 -6.45 22.10
N PHE A 76 -0.66 -7.42 21.19
CA PHE A 76 -1.73 -8.38 20.91
C PHE A 76 -1.19 -9.83 20.71
N PRO A 77 -0.53 -10.40 21.74
CA PRO A 77 0.30 -11.60 21.65
C PRO A 77 -0.42 -12.94 21.39
N ASN A 78 -1.71 -12.98 21.01
CA ASN A 78 -2.42 -14.25 20.82
C ASN A 78 -3.55 -14.19 19.77
N SER A 79 -3.44 -13.38 18.72
CA SER A 79 -4.45 -13.41 17.67
C SER A 79 -4.27 -14.64 16.78
N ALA A 80 -5.25 -15.55 16.76
CA ALA A 80 -5.31 -16.68 15.80
C ALA A 80 -5.21 -16.22 14.34
N LEU A 81 -5.56 -14.96 14.08
CA LEU A 81 -5.50 -14.30 12.78
C LEU A 81 -4.09 -13.84 12.38
N PHE A 82 -3.09 -13.97 13.25
CA PHE A 82 -1.74 -13.46 13.04
C PHE A 82 -1.11 -14.04 11.77
N ALA A 83 -1.06 -15.37 11.66
CA ALA A 83 -0.48 -16.04 10.50
C ALA A 83 -1.23 -15.69 9.21
N ARG A 84 -2.57 -15.64 9.26
CA ARG A 84 -3.41 -15.26 8.13
C ARG A 84 -3.08 -13.85 7.63
N ARG A 85 -3.03 -12.88 8.55
CA ARG A 85 -2.70 -11.49 8.22
C ARG A 85 -1.27 -11.35 7.69
N ALA A 86 -0.33 -12.15 8.21
CA ALA A 86 1.07 -12.13 7.81
C ALA A 86 1.23 -12.58 6.36
N ILE A 87 0.59 -13.69 6.01
CA ILE A 87 0.52 -14.18 4.63
C ILE A 87 -0.14 -13.13 3.74
N GLY A 88 -1.25 -12.54 4.18
CA GLY A 88 -1.93 -11.47 3.44
C GLY A 88 -1.03 -10.26 3.13
N SER A 89 -0.31 -9.76 4.14
CA SER A 89 0.65 -8.67 3.94
C SER A 89 1.83 -9.07 3.06
N LEU A 90 2.33 -10.31 3.16
CA LEU A 90 3.42 -10.79 2.32
C LEU A 90 3.01 -10.86 0.84
N LEU A 91 1.80 -11.33 0.54
CA LEU A 91 1.26 -11.35 -0.81
C LEU A 91 1.14 -9.93 -1.38
N ILE A 92 0.64 -8.98 -0.58
CA ILE A 92 0.54 -7.57 -1.01
C ILE A 92 1.93 -6.99 -1.28
N ILE A 93 2.91 -7.24 -0.41
CA ILE A 93 4.31 -6.80 -0.60
C ILE A 93 4.85 -7.35 -1.92
N LEU A 94 4.70 -8.64 -2.15
CA LEU A 94 5.17 -9.29 -3.38
C LEU A 94 4.53 -8.67 -4.63
N CYS A 95 3.21 -8.44 -4.59
CA CYS A 95 2.48 -7.78 -5.68
C CYS A 95 2.99 -6.35 -5.92
N VAL A 96 3.17 -5.55 -4.87
CA VAL A 96 3.66 -4.17 -5.00
C VAL A 96 5.07 -4.13 -5.57
N LEU A 97 6.00 -4.94 -5.04
CA LEU A 97 7.36 -5.01 -5.55
C LEU A 97 7.37 -5.45 -7.02
N THR A 98 6.57 -6.46 -7.37
CA THR A 98 6.46 -6.93 -8.75
C THR A 98 5.88 -5.85 -9.67
N ALA A 99 4.78 -5.22 -9.27
CA ALA A 99 4.10 -4.18 -10.05
C ALA A 99 5.05 -3.03 -10.38
N VAL A 100 5.79 -2.54 -9.39
CA VAL A 100 6.71 -1.43 -9.63
C VAL A 100 7.94 -1.86 -10.42
N HIS A 101 8.37 -3.11 -10.29
CA HIS A 101 9.43 -3.63 -11.14
C HIS A 101 9.00 -3.70 -12.62
N ILE A 102 7.78 -4.15 -12.91
CA ILE A 102 7.21 -4.11 -14.27
C ILE A 102 7.06 -2.67 -14.76
N ALA A 103 6.62 -1.74 -13.90
CA ALA A 103 6.48 -0.33 -14.26
C ALA A 103 7.83 0.34 -14.58
N ALA A 104 8.90 -0.05 -13.87
CA ALA A 104 10.25 0.46 -14.09
C ALA A 104 10.90 -0.04 -15.40
N ALA A 105 10.37 -1.11 -16.00
CA ALA A 105 10.92 -1.70 -17.22
C ALA A 105 10.62 -0.93 -18.52
N ASP A 106 9.84 0.17 -18.44
CA ASP A 106 9.54 1.09 -19.55
C ASP A 106 9.26 0.40 -20.91
N LYS A 107 8.37 -0.61 -20.88
CA LYS A 107 7.93 -1.42 -22.03
C LYS A 107 8.98 -2.39 -22.62
N ASP A 108 10.20 -2.40 -22.11
CA ASP A 108 11.18 -3.45 -22.40
C ASP A 108 11.16 -4.54 -21.31
N TYR A 109 10.39 -5.59 -21.58
CA TYR A 109 10.21 -6.71 -20.66
C TYR A 109 11.18 -7.87 -20.91
N SER A 110 12.32 -7.61 -21.58
CA SER A 110 13.34 -8.64 -21.77
C SER A 110 13.86 -9.13 -20.41
N THR A 111 14.29 -10.39 -20.37
CA THR A 111 14.81 -10.96 -19.12
C THR A 111 16.06 -10.22 -18.63
N GLU A 112 16.88 -9.76 -19.57
CA GLU A 112 18.09 -9.00 -19.30
C GLU A 112 17.74 -7.66 -18.64
N THR A 113 16.81 -6.91 -19.24
CA THR A 113 16.36 -5.61 -18.72
C THR A 113 15.80 -5.71 -17.31
N LEU A 114 14.94 -6.71 -17.04
CA LEU A 114 14.39 -6.94 -15.70
C LEU A 114 15.48 -7.30 -14.67
N PHE A 115 16.50 -8.06 -15.04
CA PHE A 115 17.62 -8.33 -14.12
C PHE A 115 18.54 -7.12 -13.94
N ASN A 116 18.78 -6.34 -14.99
CA ASN A 116 19.65 -5.16 -14.94
C ASN A 116 19.06 -4.08 -14.03
N ILE A 117 17.73 -3.87 -14.10
CA ILE A 117 17.00 -2.98 -13.17
C ILE A 117 17.19 -3.45 -11.72
N ALA A 118 17.13 -4.76 -11.47
CA ALA A 118 17.32 -5.32 -10.13
C ALA A 118 18.76 -5.18 -9.60
N LYS A 119 19.75 -5.23 -10.49
CA LYS A 119 21.19 -5.20 -10.16
C LYS A 119 21.76 -3.79 -9.92
N GLN A 120 20.96 -2.73 -10.07
CA GLN A 120 21.34 -1.35 -9.74
C GLN A 120 22.50 -0.79 -10.58
N GLU A 121 22.77 -1.32 -11.78
CA GLU A 121 23.93 -0.92 -12.58
C GLU A 121 23.85 0.52 -13.11
N ASN A 122 22.64 1.08 -13.23
CA ASN A 122 22.40 2.46 -13.62
C ASN A 122 21.64 3.19 -12.50
N LYS A 123 22.29 4.11 -11.78
CA LYS A 123 21.62 4.95 -10.76
C LYS A 123 20.49 5.76 -11.42
N PRO A 124 19.34 5.99 -10.78
CA PRO A 124 18.93 5.63 -9.40
C PRO A 124 18.39 4.20 -9.24
N ILE A 125 18.38 3.68 -8.00
CA ILE A 125 17.78 2.39 -7.66
C ILE A 125 16.31 2.41 -8.09
N ALA A 126 15.98 1.68 -9.14
CA ALA A 126 14.65 1.65 -9.74
C ALA A 126 13.97 0.29 -9.54
N GLY A 127 12.64 0.30 -9.49
CA GLY A 127 11.83 -0.92 -9.43
C GLY A 127 11.80 -1.59 -8.05
N GLY A 128 11.29 -2.83 -8.01
CA GLY A 128 11.05 -3.58 -6.78
C GLY A 128 12.17 -4.50 -6.32
N GLY A 129 13.41 -4.30 -6.78
CA GLY A 129 14.57 -5.14 -6.45
C GLY A 129 14.47 -6.56 -7.02
N ILE A 130 15.27 -7.49 -6.49
CA ILE A 130 15.33 -8.89 -6.96
C ILE A 130 13.98 -9.59 -6.77
N ILE A 131 13.26 -9.34 -5.67
CA ILE A 131 11.93 -9.96 -5.48
C ILE A 131 10.97 -9.48 -6.57
N GLY A 132 10.95 -8.18 -6.85
CA GLY A 132 10.14 -7.63 -7.92
C GLY A 132 10.51 -8.18 -9.30
N ALA A 133 11.81 -8.34 -9.58
CA ALA A 133 12.31 -8.89 -10.83
C ALA A 133 11.89 -10.35 -11.03
N LEU A 134 12.08 -11.19 -10.02
CA LEU A 134 11.67 -12.60 -10.06
C LEU A 134 10.16 -12.74 -10.22
N GLY A 135 9.37 -11.92 -9.51
CA GLY A 135 7.92 -11.87 -9.67
C GLY A 135 7.51 -11.44 -11.08
N ALA A 136 8.16 -10.41 -11.62
CA ALA A 136 7.88 -9.88 -12.95
C ALA A 136 8.19 -10.94 -14.02
N LEU A 137 9.38 -11.55 -13.95
CA LEU A 137 9.79 -12.63 -14.84
C LEU A 137 8.83 -13.81 -14.79
N ALA A 138 8.43 -14.24 -13.60
CA ALA A 138 7.51 -15.37 -13.43
C ALA A 138 6.14 -15.06 -14.07
N LEU A 139 5.56 -13.90 -13.78
CA LEU A 139 4.25 -13.50 -14.32
C LEU A 139 4.30 -13.29 -15.83
N LEU A 140 5.30 -12.56 -16.33
CA LEU A 140 5.40 -12.19 -17.74
C LEU A 140 5.71 -13.41 -18.61
N LYS A 141 6.57 -14.33 -18.15
CA LYS A 141 6.83 -15.58 -18.89
C LYS A 141 5.65 -16.55 -18.89
N ALA A 142 4.90 -16.62 -17.79
CA ALA A 142 3.80 -17.56 -17.67
C ALA A 142 2.50 -17.06 -18.34
N PHE A 143 2.21 -15.77 -18.27
CA PHE A 143 0.91 -15.20 -18.64
C PHE A 143 0.97 -13.99 -19.59
N GLY A 144 2.17 -13.51 -19.93
CA GLY A 144 2.34 -12.24 -20.64
C GLY A 144 1.94 -11.02 -19.79
N LEU A 145 1.96 -9.83 -20.38
CA LEU A 145 1.68 -8.58 -19.66
C LEU A 145 0.22 -8.51 -19.17
N VAL A 146 -0.74 -8.72 -20.08
CA VAL A 146 -2.18 -8.62 -19.76
C VAL A 146 -2.59 -9.69 -18.76
N GLY A 147 -2.24 -10.95 -19.01
CA GLY A 147 -2.55 -12.05 -18.09
C GLY A 147 -1.82 -11.92 -16.75
N GLY A 148 -0.56 -11.47 -16.76
CA GLY A 148 0.23 -11.21 -15.56
C GLY A 148 -0.41 -10.18 -14.65
N VAL A 149 -0.94 -9.07 -15.20
CA VAL A 149 -1.66 -8.06 -14.42
C VAL A 149 -2.94 -8.64 -13.82
N VAL A 150 -3.72 -9.45 -14.56
CA VAL A 150 -4.94 -10.09 -14.03
C VAL A 150 -4.63 -11.01 -12.85
N ILE A 151 -3.60 -11.85 -12.97
CA ILE A 151 -3.16 -12.73 -11.88
C ILE A 151 -2.66 -11.90 -10.69
N MET A 152 -1.86 -10.87 -10.95
CA MET A 152 -1.34 -9.99 -9.90
C MET A 152 -2.45 -9.32 -9.09
N VAL A 153 -3.45 -8.75 -9.76
CA VAL A 153 -4.61 -8.12 -9.11
C VAL A 153 -5.39 -9.14 -8.30
N SER A 154 -5.54 -10.37 -8.81
CA SER A 154 -6.22 -11.46 -8.11
C SER A 154 -5.46 -11.86 -6.82
N VAL A 155 -4.14 -12.01 -6.89
CA VAL A 155 -3.30 -12.32 -5.72
C VAL A 155 -3.30 -11.18 -4.72
N ALA A 156 -3.26 -9.93 -5.18
CA ALA A 156 -3.37 -8.75 -4.32
C ALA A 156 -4.72 -8.71 -3.59
N ALA A 157 -5.83 -9.02 -4.28
CA ALA A 157 -7.15 -9.10 -3.69
C ALA A 157 -7.25 -10.22 -2.64
N ILE A 158 -6.69 -11.40 -2.90
CA ILE A 158 -6.58 -12.49 -1.92
C ILE A 158 -5.78 -12.01 -0.69
N GLY A 159 -4.62 -11.38 -0.91
CA GLY A 159 -3.80 -10.81 0.15
C GLY A 159 -4.58 -9.80 1.01
N LEU A 160 -5.38 -8.93 0.38
CA LEU A 160 -6.21 -7.95 1.06
C LEU A 160 -7.31 -8.61 1.90
N PHE A 161 -7.99 -9.65 1.41
CA PHE A 161 -8.97 -10.39 2.20
C PHE A 161 -8.35 -11.11 3.40
N LEU A 162 -7.14 -11.66 3.24
CA LEU A 162 -6.41 -12.26 4.36
C LEU A 162 -5.99 -11.21 5.39
N LEU A 163 -5.55 -10.02 4.94
CA LEU A 163 -5.10 -8.92 5.80
C LEU A 163 -6.27 -8.30 6.59
N LEU A 164 -7.36 -7.98 5.91
CA LEU A 164 -8.55 -7.39 6.52
C LEU A 164 -9.31 -8.40 7.39
N ASN A 165 -9.11 -9.70 7.16
CA ASN A 165 -9.92 -10.77 7.75
C ASN A 165 -11.42 -10.59 7.49
N ILE A 166 -11.76 -9.90 6.40
CA ILE A 166 -13.14 -9.66 5.97
C ILE A 166 -13.52 -10.78 4.99
N SER A 167 -14.72 -11.34 5.16
CA SER A 167 -15.28 -12.26 4.17
C SER A 167 -15.74 -11.51 2.92
N LEU A 168 -15.71 -12.15 1.75
CA LEU A 168 -16.15 -11.52 0.49
C LEU A 168 -17.57 -10.92 0.60
N LYS A 169 -18.48 -11.58 1.33
CA LYS A 169 -19.84 -11.09 1.58
C LYS A 169 -19.86 -9.76 2.34
N GLN A 170 -19.07 -9.65 3.40
CA GLN A 170 -18.96 -8.42 4.20
C GLN A 170 -18.31 -7.29 3.38
N PHE A 171 -17.30 -7.59 2.56
CA PHE A 171 -16.67 -6.60 1.69
C PHE A 171 -17.68 -6.01 0.70
N VAL A 172 -18.47 -6.84 0.03
CA VAL A 172 -19.53 -6.39 -0.90
C VAL A 172 -20.59 -5.55 -0.17
N GLN A 173 -20.98 -5.94 1.04
CA GLN A 173 -21.91 -5.15 1.85
C GLN A 173 -21.35 -3.76 2.17
N HIS A 174 -20.11 -3.67 2.67
CA HIS A 174 -19.46 -2.38 2.94
C HIS A 174 -19.28 -1.54 1.68
N LEU A 175 -18.89 -2.15 0.56
CA LEU A 175 -18.74 -1.46 -0.71
C LEU A 175 -20.08 -0.91 -1.21
N SER A 176 -21.17 -1.68 -1.10
CA SER A 176 -22.51 -1.22 -1.47
C SER A 176 -23.00 -0.07 -0.60
N GLN A 177 -22.69 -0.09 0.70
CA GLN A 177 -23.04 0.98 1.64
C GLN A 177 -22.24 2.25 1.34
N PHE A 178 -20.94 2.10 1.05
CA PHE A 178 -20.09 3.22 0.64
C PHE A 178 -20.56 3.82 -0.68
N ALA A 179 -20.84 3.01 -1.70
CA ALA A 179 -21.35 3.47 -2.99
C ALA A 179 -22.68 4.23 -2.85
N LYS A 180 -23.62 3.72 -2.05
CA LYS A 180 -24.88 4.42 -1.74
C LYS A 180 -24.63 5.76 -1.04
N SER A 181 -23.66 5.82 -0.14
CA SER A 181 -23.31 7.04 0.59
C SER A 181 -22.63 8.07 -0.30
N ALA A 182 -21.70 7.64 -1.16
CA ALA A 182 -21.04 8.47 -2.16
C ALA A 182 -22.03 9.02 -3.19
N ALA A 183 -22.94 8.19 -3.69
CA ALA A 183 -24.00 8.63 -4.60
C ALA A 183 -24.92 9.68 -3.96
N LYS A 184 -25.35 9.47 -2.71
CA LYS A 184 -26.13 10.47 -1.96
C LYS A 184 -25.37 11.78 -1.77
N ALA A 185 -24.06 11.72 -1.48
CA ALA A 185 -23.21 12.90 -1.34
C ALA A 185 -23.07 13.68 -2.66
N MET A 186 -22.85 12.96 -3.78
CA MET A 186 -22.78 13.56 -5.12
C MET A 186 -24.10 14.21 -5.52
N VAL A 187 -25.24 13.53 -5.34
CA VAL A 187 -26.56 14.11 -5.64
C VAL A 187 -26.76 15.39 -4.84
N LYS A 188 -26.47 15.37 -3.53
CA LYS A 188 -26.60 16.55 -2.67
C LYS A 188 -25.68 17.70 -3.11
N ALA A 189 -24.45 17.40 -3.55
CA ALA A 189 -23.53 18.40 -4.08
C ALA A 189 -24.03 19.00 -5.41
N MET A 190 -24.55 18.16 -6.31
CA MET A 190 -25.08 18.59 -7.60
C MET A 190 -26.34 19.47 -7.44
N THR A 191 -27.23 19.13 -6.51
CA THR A 191 -28.40 19.97 -6.20
C THR A 191 -27.99 21.32 -5.60
N ARG A 192 -26.95 21.36 -4.76
CA ARG A 192 -26.39 22.62 -4.21
C ARG A 192 -25.77 23.49 -5.31
N LEU A 193 -25.05 22.89 -6.25
CA LEU A 193 -24.48 23.60 -7.40
C LEU A 193 -25.57 24.17 -8.32
N ASN A 194 -26.57 23.36 -8.68
CA ASN A 194 -27.66 23.81 -9.55
C ASN A 194 -28.45 24.96 -8.93
N SER A 195 -28.73 24.89 -7.62
CA SER A 195 -29.42 25.99 -6.92
C SER A 195 -28.57 27.25 -6.75
N ALA A 196 -27.25 27.13 -6.60
CA ALA A 196 -26.34 28.28 -6.58
C ALA A 196 -26.21 28.94 -7.97
N LEU A 197 -26.05 28.14 -9.03
CA LEU A 197 -26.01 28.61 -10.41
C LEU A 197 -27.32 29.31 -10.80
N GLY A 198 -28.48 28.73 -10.44
CA GLY A 198 -29.77 29.36 -10.69
C GLY A 198 -29.93 30.73 -10.01
N LYS A 199 -29.38 30.90 -8.79
CA LYS A 199 -29.36 32.19 -8.10
C LYS A 199 -28.45 33.20 -8.79
N MET A 200 -27.28 32.78 -9.27
CA MET A 200 -26.35 33.66 -9.99
C MET A 200 -26.90 34.10 -11.35
N VAL A 201 -27.56 33.20 -12.09
CA VAL A 201 -28.21 33.54 -13.37
C VAL A 201 -29.37 34.54 -13.15
N LYS A 202 -30.19 34.35 -12.11
CA LYS A 202 -31.25 35.32 -11.76
C LYS A 202 -30.71 36.67 -11.31
N SER A 203 -29.59 36.67 -10.58
CA SER A 203 -28.89 37.89 -10.16
C SER A 203 -28.23 38.64 -11.33
N ALA A 204 -27.78 37.94 -12.38
CA ALA A 204 -27.19 38.56 -13.56
C ALA A 204 -28.26 39.09 -14.55
N GLY A 205 -29.39 38.40 -14.68
CA GLY A 205 -30.51 38.84 -15.52
C GLY A 205 -31.19 40.12 -15.01
N THR A 206 -31.29 40.29 -13.68
CA THR A 206 -31.85 41.50 -13.06
C THR A 206 -30.95 42.74 -13.22
N ALA A 207 -29.63 42.56 -13.36
CA ALA A 207 -28.70 43.66 -13.61
C ALA A 207 -28.69 44.13 -15.08
N ALA A 208 -29.21 43.33 -16.02
CA ALA A 208 -29.28 43.67 -17.44
C ALA A 208 -30.57 44.41 -17.83
N GLU A 209 -31.66 44.26 -17.06
CA GLU A 209 -32.94 44.95 -17.30
C GLU A 209 -32.96 46.40 -16.77
N ASP A 210 -32.01 46.83 -15.94
CA ASP A 210 -31.98 48.16 -15.30
C ASP A 210 -30.96 49.13 -15.94
N LYS A 211 -30.64 48.97 -17.24
CA LYS A 211 -29.92 50.01 -17.98
C LYS A 211 -30.92 51.03 -18.55
N PRO A 212 -30.91 52.30 -18.11
CA PRO A 212 -31.78 53.32 -18.69
C PRO A 212 -31.42 53.52 -20.16
N ALA A 213 -32.46 53.63 -21.01
CA ALA A 213 -32.29 54.00 -22.40
C ALA A 213 -31.52 55.32 -22.50
N ALA A 214 -30.48 55.34 -23.34
CA ALA A 214 -29.67 56.53 -23.57
C ALA A 214 -30.55 57.65 -24.15
N ASP A 215 -30.48 58.83 -23.54
CA ASP A 215 -31.15 60.03 -24.02
C ASP A 215 -30.71 60.38 -25.44
N PRO A 216 -31.64 60.81 -26.32
CA PRO A 216 -31.29 61.25 -27.66
C PRO A 216 -30.55 62.59 -27.56
N VAL A 217 -29.28 62.59 -27.98
CA VAL A 217 -28.46 63.80 -28.11
C VAL A 217 -28.93 64.55 -29.36
N ASN A 218 -29.32 65.80 -29.15
CA ASN A 218 -29.70 66.80 -30.15
C ASN A 218 -28.44 67.43 -30.77
#